data_AF-Q97FG9-F1
#
_entry.id   AF-Q97FG9-F1
#
_cell.length_a   1.000
_cell.length_b   1.000
_cell.length_c   1.000
_cell.angle_alpha   90.00
_cell.angle_beta   90.00
_cell.angle_gamma   90.00
#
_symmetry.space_group_name_H-M   'P 1'
#
loop_
_entity.id
_entity.type
_entity.pdbx_description
1 polymer ?
#
loop_
_entity_poly.entity_id
_entity_poly.type
_entity_poly.pdbx_seq_one_letter_code
_entity_poly.pdbx_strand_id
1 'polypeptide(L)'
;MVMSRDGLIPKALSKVHPKHNTPYVATVITGVTAAIIAGFLPLDIITNFLSIGTLLSFSVVSLAVVVLRYKMPNMERKFKCPGVPFTPIITIICCIILLTTLKPITWIAFLGWLLVGILVYIFYGSKHSSLEKEEQQIK
;
A
#
# COMPACT_ATOMS: atom_id res chain seq x y z
N MET A 1 -2.70 -12.67 -2.86
CA MET A 1 -2.61 -11.32 -2.24
C MET A 1 -2.63 -11.46 -0.73
N VAL A 2 -1.69 -10.82 -0.03
CA VAL A 2 -1.55 -10.93 1.44
C VAL A 2 -2.74 -10.28 2.16
N MET A 3 -3.18 -9.09 1.74
CA MET A 3 -4.33 -8.38 2.31
C MET A 3 -5.64 -9.19 2.29
N SER A 4 -5.85 -10.03 1.27
CA SER A 4 -7.03 -10.91 1.16
C SER A 4 -6.94 -12.11 2.11
N ARG A 5 -5.73 -12.63 2.34
CA ARG A 5 -5.47 -13.69 3.33
C ARG A 5 -5.68 -13.17 4.76
N ASP A 6 -5.28 -11.93 5.00
CA ASP A 6 -5.40 -11.26 6.29
C ASP A 6 -6.86 -10.81 6.58
N GLY A 7 -7.77 -10.96 5.61
CA GLY A 7 -9.21 -10.71 5.77
C GLY A 7 -9.65 -9.27 5.50
N LEU A 8 -8.73 -8.38 5.10
CA LEU A 8 -9.02 -6.97 4.85
C LEU A 8 -9.85 -6.74 3.57
N ILE A 9 -9.81 -7.68 2.62
CA ILE A 9 -10.55 -7.67 1.36
C ILE A 9 -11.04 -9.09 1.02
N PRO A 10 -12.04 -9.27 0.12
CA PRO A 10 -12.67 -10.56 -0.12
C PRO A 10 -11.69 -11.71 -0.37
N LYS A 11 -11.87 -12.82 0.38
CA LYS A 11 -11.00 -14.01 0.32
C LYS A 11 -10.91 -14.65 -1.07
N ALA A 12 -11.91 -14.42 -1.92
CA ALA A 12 -11.92 -14.90 -3.31
C ALA A 12 -10.70 -14.44 -4.12
N LEU A 13 -10.14 -13.27 -3.80
CA LEU A 13 -8.94 -12.72 -4.44
C LEU A 13 -7.63 -13.43 -4.05
N SER A 14 -7.67 -14.25 -3.00
CA SER A 14 -6.56 -15.12 -2.61
C SER A 14 -6.66 -16.54 -3.18
N LYS A 15 -7.72 -16.86 -3.95
CA LYS A 15 -7.93 -18.20 -4.49
C LYS A 15 -6.82 -18.58 -5.48
N VAL A 16 -6.09 -19.62 -5.13
CA VAL A 16 -4.91 -20.06 -5.87
C VAL A 16 -5.29 -21.15 -6.89
N HIS A 17 -4.70 -21.10 -8.08
CA HIS A 17 -4.90 -22.12 -9.11
C HIS A 17 -4.21 -23.43 -8.73
N PRO A 18 -4.89 -24.60 -8.79
CA PRO A 18 -4.37 -25.88 -8.28
C PRO A 18 -3.12 -26.38 -9.01
N LYS A 19 -2.93 -26.02 -10.29
CA LYS A 19 -1.76 -26.43 -11.09
C LYS A 19 -0.60 -25.43 -11.10
N HIS A 20 -0.89 -24.13 -11.00
CA HIS A 20 0.10 -23.06 -11.23
C HIS A 20 0.47 -22.31 -9.96
N ASN A 21 -0.22 -22.57 -8.85
CA ASN A 21 -0.02 -21.90 -7.56
C ASN A 21 -0.08 -20.36 -7.63
N THR A 22 -0.83 -19.82 -8.60
CA THR A 22 -1.03 -18.37 -8.81
C THR A 22 -2.44 -17.92 -8.42
N PRO A 23 -2.60 -16.69 -7.89
CA PRO A 23 -3.92 -16.13 -7.57
C PRO A 23 -4.66 -15.67 -8.83
N TYR A 24 -5.16 -16.63 -9.62
CA TYR A 24 -5.68 -16.38 -10.97
C TYR A 24 -6.84 -15.37 -11.02
N VAL A 25 -7.74 -15.39 -10.03
CA VAL A 25 -8.87 -14.45 -9.95
C VAL A 25 -8.37 -13.02 -9.83
N ALA A 26 -7.38 -12.78 -8.94
CA ALA A 26 -6.79 -11.47 -8.77
C ALA A 26 -6.09 -11.01 -10.06
N THR A 27 -5.30 -11.87 -10.67
CA THR A 27 -4.55 -11.55 -11.89
C THR A 27 -5.45 -11.18 -13.06
N VAL A 28 -6.55 -11.92 -13.28
CA VAL A 28 -7.49 -11.63 -14.37
C VAL A 28 -8.23 -10.33 -14.11
N ILE A 29 -8.73 -10.12 -12.88
CA ILE A 29 -9.47 -8.89 -12.53
C ILE A 29 -8.56 -7.66 -12.68
N THR A 30 -7.36 -7.69 -12.11
CA THR A 30 -6.44 -6.55 -12.19
C THR A 30 -5.94 -6.33 -13.61
N GLY A 31 -5.65 -7.40 -14.36
CA GLY A 31 -5.19 -7.32 -15.75
C GLY A 31 -6.24 -6.73 -16.69
N VAL A 32 -7.50 -7.19 -16.60
CA VAL A 32 -8.60 -6.66 -17.41
C VAL A 32 -8.88 -5.20 -17.04
N THR A 33 -8.91 -4.89 -15.75
CA THR A 33 -9.12 -3.50 -15.28
C THR A 33 -8.00 -2.58 -15.77
N ALA A 34 -6.74 -3.02 -15.68
CA ALA A 34 -5.59 -2.27 -16.16
C ALA A 34 -5.63 -2.06 -17.69
N ALA A 35 -6.02 -3.08 -18.46
CA ALA A 35 -6.15 -2.98 -19.91
C ALA A 35 -7.22 -1.95 -20.33
N ILE A 36 -8.35 -1.93 -19.64
CA ILE A 36 -9.40 -0.94 -19.88
C ILE A 36 -8.88 0.46 -19.55
N ILE A 37 -8.29 0.67 -18.37
CA ILE A 37 -7.76 1.99 -17.98
C ILE A 37 -6.69 2.46 -18.98
N ALA A 38 -5.76 1.59 -19.36
CA ALA A 38 -4.70 1.93 -20.32
C ALA A 38 -5.23 2.22 -21.73
N GLY A 39 -6.36 1.64 -22.13
CA GLY A 39 -6.98 1.88 -23.43
C GLY A 39 -7.75 3.20 -23.53
N PHE A 40 -8.27 3.72 -22.41
CA PHE A 40 -9.15 4.90 -22.40
C PHE A 40 -8.54 6.15 -21.74
N LEU A 41 -7.53 6.02 -20.88
CA LEU A 41 -6.94 7.15 -20.15
C LEU A 41 -5.59 7.57 -20.76
N PRO A 42 -5.31 8.88 -20.89
CA PRO A 42 -4.01 9.35 -21.35
C PRO A 42 -2.92 8.99 -20.34
N LEU A 43 -1.73 8.68 -20.87
CA LEU A 43 -0.55 8.26 -20.11
C LEU A 43 -0.22 9.22 -18.95
N ASP A 44 -0.31 10.53 -19.20
CA ASP A 44 0.02 11.56 -18.20
C ASP A 44 -0.85 11.46 -16.94
N ILE A 45 -2.13 11.09 -17.08
CA ILE A 45 -3.00 10.94 -15.91
C ILE A 45 -2.56 9.71 -15.13
N ILE A 46 -2.34 8.59 -15.81
CA ILE A 46 -1.93 7.31 -15.21
C ILE A 46 -0.59 7.47 -14.45
N THR A 47 0.40 8.10 -15.06
CA THR A 47 1.73 8.29 -14.46
C THR A 47 1.71 9.23 -13.27
N ASN A 48 0.85 10.26 -13.29
CA ASN A 48 0.66 11.13 -12.13
C ASN A 48 0.02 10.38 -10.95
N PHE A 49 -0.99 9.53 -11.19
CA PHE A 49 -1.61 8.68 -10.15
C PHE A 49 -0.64 7.63 -9.59
N LEU A 50 0.18 7.04 -10.45
CA LEU A 50 1.22 6.10 -10.02
C LEU A 50 2.27 6.81 -9.15
N SER A 51 2.77 7.96 -9.61
CA SER A 51 3.81 8.73 -8.92
C SER A 51 3.39 9.16 -7.52
N ILE A 52 2.18 9.71 -7.33
CA ILE A 52 1.71 10.12 -6.00
C ILE A 52 1.65 8.92 -5.05
N GLY A 53 1.15 7.77 -5.49
CA GLY A 53 1.05 6.56 -4.68
C GLY A 53 2.43 6.00 -4.29
N THR A 54 3.37 5.95 -5.23
CA THR A 54 4.73 5.48 -4.97
C THR A 54 5.50 6.40 -4.03
N LEU A 55 5.45 7.72 -4.24
CA LEU A 55 6.13 8.70 -3.39
C LEU A 55 5.60 8.69 -1.95
N LEU A 56 4.28 8.55 -1.78
CA LEU A 56 3.68 8.42 -0.46
C LEU A 56 4.07 7.10 0.22
N SER A 57 4.08 5.99 -0.53
CA SER A 57 4.53 4.70 -0.01
C SER A 57 5.99 4.75 0.46
N PHE A 58 6.88 5.37 -0.31
CA PHE A 58 8.28 5.56 0.08
C PHE A 58 8.41 6.44 1.33
N SER A 59 7.65 7.53 1.40
CA SER A 59 7.62 8.40 2.59
C SER A 59 7.18 7.63 3.84
N VAL A 60 6.12 6.83 3.75
CA VAL A 60 5.62 5.99 4.85
C VAL A 60 6.64 4.92 5.26
N VAL A 61 7.28 4.24 4.30
CA VAL A 61 8.31 3.23 4.59
C VAL A 61 9.53 3.86 5.27
N SER A 62 10.00 5.01 4.78
CA SER A 62 11.10 5.75 5.41
C SER A 62 10.75 6.18 6.83
N LEU A 63 9.52 6.65 7.07
CA LEU A 63 9.05 6.96 8.41
C LEU A 63 8.97 5.70 9.29
N ALA A 64 8.47 4.59 8.75
CA ALA A 64 8.37 3.33 9.46
C ALA A 64 9.74 2.81 9.92
N VAL A 65 10.81 3.02 9.12
CA VAL A 65 12.18 2.70 9.53
C VAL A 65 12.61 3.49 10.77
N VAL A 66 12.28 4.78 10.83
CA VAL A 66 12.56 5.63 12.01
C VAL A 66 11.76 5.13 13.21
N VAL A 67 10.44 4.93 13.05
CA VAL A 67 9.56 4.44 14.12
C VAL A 67 10.02 3.09 14.66
N LEU A 68 10.43 2.16 13.79
CA LEU A 68 10.92 0.83 14.18
C LEU A 68 12.24 0.91 14.97
N ARG A 69 13.10 1.89 14.67
CA ARG A 69 14.34 2.12 15.43
C ARG A 69 14.06 2.58 16.86
N TYR A 70 13.03 3.42 17.05
CA TYR A 70 12.61 3.86 18.37
C TYR A 70 11.83 2.80 19.15
N LYS A 71 10.86 2.12 18.52
CA LYS A 71 10.00 1.14 19.22
C LYS A 71 10.68 -0.19 19.51
N MET A 72 11.57 -0.66 18.64
CA MET A 72 12.21 -1.97 18.79
C MET A 72 13.73 -1.87 18.63
N PRO A 73 14.44 -1.23 19.58
CA PRO A 73 15.88 -1.00 19.46
C PRO A 73 16.69 -2.31 19.42
N ASN A 74 16.29 -3.33 20.21
CA ASN A 74 17.04 -4.57 20.44
C ASN A 74 16.85 -5.66 19.38
N MET A 75 16.08 -5.41 18.32
CA MET A 75 15.88 -6.38 17.23
C MET A 75 17.19 -6.63 16.48
N GLU A 76 17.50 -7.91 16.23
CA GLU A 76 18.60 -8.31 15.34
C GLU A 76 18.31 -7.85 13.92
N ARG A 77 19.26 -7.08 13.34
CA ARG A 77 19.15 -6.52 11.98
C ARG A 77 20.31 -6.99 11.15
N LYS A 78 20.06 -7.92 10.22
CA LYS A 78 21.06 -8.46 9.27
C LYS A 78 21.62 -7.36 8.36
N PHE A 79 20.80 -6.37 8.01
CA PHE A 79 21.22 -5.14 7.32
C PHE A 79 20.74 -3.91 8.09
N LYS A 80 21.62 -2.92 8.25
CA LYS A 80 21.32 -1.65 8.92
C LYS A 80 21.53 -0.53 7.92
N CYS A 81 20.50 0.27 7.65
CA CYS A 81 20.68 1.48 6.84
C CYS A 81 21.76 2.38 7.48
N PRO A 82 22.78 2.81 6.72
CA PRO A 82 23.80 3.71 7.21
C PRO A 82 23.19 5.08 7.51
N GLY A 83 23.65 5.74 8.58
CA GLY A 83 23.26 7.13 8.87
C GLY A 83 21.79 7.35 9.26
N VAL A 84 21.11 6.39 9.91
CA VAL A 84 19.77 6.63 10.49
C VAL A 84 19.94 7.51 11.74
N PRO A 85 19.17 8.62 11.89
CA PRO A 85 17.93 8.95 11.17
C PRO A 85 18.07 9.82 9.91
N PHE A 86 19.26 10.32 9.56
CA PHE A 86 19.46 11.25 8.45
C PHE A 86 19.04 10.69 7.08
N THR A 87 19.37 9.44 6.78
CA THR A 87 19.04 8.84 5.46
C THR A 87 17.53 8.71 5.21
N PRO A 88 16.70 8.22 6.16
CA PRO A 88 15.25 8.31 6.04
C PRO A 88 14.71 9.73 5.90
N ILE A 89 15.26 10.69 6.64
CA ILE A 89 14.79 12.08 6.62
C ILE A 89 15.03 12.72 5.24
N ILE A 90 16.22 12.53 4.66
CA ILE A 90 16.53 13.03 3.30
C ILE A 90 15.57 12.43 2.28
N THR A 91 15.25 11.13 2.42
CA THR A 91 14.30 10.45 1.52
C THR A 91 12.90 11.07 1.62
N ILE A 92 12.42 11.33 2.83
CA ILE A 92 11.11 11.97 3.06
C ILE A 92 11.10 13.38 2.47
N ILE A 93 12.13 14.19 2.71
CA ILE A 93 12.24 15.55 2.15
C ILE A 93 12.20 15.51 0.63
N CYS A 94 12.99 14.61 0.01
CA CYS A 94 13.01 14.45 -1.44
C CYS A 94 11.64 14.02 -1.99
N CYS A 95 10.96 13.06 -1.34
CA CYS A 95 9.62 12.64 -1.74
C CYS A 95 8.60 13.77 -1.61
N ILE A 96 8.66 14.58 -0.53
CA ILE A 96 7.77 15.73 -0.34
C ILE A 96 8.00 16.79 -1.42
N ILE A 97 9.25 17.10 -1.76
CA ILE A 97 9.57 18.04 -2.85
C ILE A 97 9.03 17.52 -4.19
N LEU A 98 9.15 16.23 -4.48
CA LEU A 98 8.58 15.66 -5.70
C LEU A 98 7.03 15.62 -5.67
N LEU A 99 6.41 15.54 -4.50
CA LEU A 99 4.96 15.61 -4.37
C LEU A 99 4.41 17.01 -4.64
N THR A 100 5.17 18.09 -4.39
CA THR A 100 4.73 19.46 -4.68
C THR A 100 4.80 19.82 -6.16
N THR A 101 5.55 19.06 -6.98
CA THR A 101 5.59 19.26 -8.44
C THR A 101 4.41 18.61 -9.17
N LEU A 102 3.60 17.79 -8.48
CA LEU A 102 2.41 17.15 -9.03
C LEU A 102 1.21 18.11 -9.12
N LYS A 103 0.34 17.88 -10.11
CA LYS A 103 -0.85 18.70 -10.35
C LYS A 103 -1.80 18.67 -9.14
N PRO A 104 -2.42 19.78 -8.71
CA PRO A 104 -3.36 19.78 -7.58
C PRO A 104 -4.55 18.81 -7.74
N ILE A 105 -4.96 18.55 -8.98
CA ILE A 105 -6.05 17.59 -9.28
C ILE A 105 -5.72 16.16 -8.81
N THR A 106 -4.45 15.74 -8.83
CA THR A 106 -4.06 14.39 -8.42
C THR A 106 -4.17 14.19 -6.91
N TRP A 107 -3.97 15.26 -6.14
CA TRP A 107 -4.17 15.26 -4.70
C TRP A 107 -5.63 15.04 -4.32
N ILE A 108 -6.55 15.76 -4.99
CA ILE A 108 -7.99 15.61 -4.74
C ILE A 108 -8.44 14.19 -5.06
N ALA A 109 -8.02 13.66 -6.21
CA ALA A 109 -8.38 12.31 -6.61
C ALA A 109 -7.77 11.23 -5.69
N PHE A 110 -6.54 11.43 -5.22
CA PHE A 110 -5.91 10.56 -4.24
C PHE A 110 -6.65 10.57 -2.89
N LEU A 111 -7.05 11.74 -2.40
CA LEU A 111 -7.85 11.85 -1.18
C LEU A 111 -9.22 11.19 -1.35
N GLY A 112 -9.87 11.36 -2.49
CA GLY A 112 -11.11 10.65 -2.81
C GLY A 112 -10.93 9.13 -2.81
N TRP A 113 -9.85 8.63 -3.40
CA TRP A 113 -9.53 7.20 -3.39
C TRP A 113 -9.22 6.67 -1.98
N LEU A 114 -8.50 7.44 -1.16
CA LEU A 114 -8.26 7.11 0.25
C LEU A 114 -9.56 7.00 1.03
N LEU A 115 -10.50 7.92 0.83
CA LEU A 115 -11.81 7.86 1.47
C LEU A 115 -12.55 6.57 1.09
N VAL A 116 -12.55 6.20 -0.19
CA VAL A 116 -13.13 4.92 -0.64
C VAL A 116 -12.46 3.75 0.06
N GLY A 117 -11.12 3.74 0.16
CA GLY A 117 -10.37 2.70 0.87
C GLY A 117 -10.74 2.59 2.34
N ILE A 118 -10.88 3.73 3.04
CA ILE A 118 -11.31 3.78 4.45
C ILE A 118 -12.74 3.26 4.60
N LEU A 119 -13.66 3.65 3.71
CA LEU A 119 -15.04 3.13 3.73
C LEU A 119 -15.05 1.61 3.56
N VAL A 120 -14.34 1.07 2.58
CA VAL A 120 -14.22 -0.38 2.37
C VAL A 120 -13.63 -1.06 3.62
N TYR A 121 -12.61 -0.47 4.23
CA TYR A 121 -12.03 -0.97 5.47
C TYR A 121 -13.04 -1.01 6.62
N ILE A 122 -13.81 0.06 6.84
CA ILE A 122 -14.80 0.12 7.92
C ILE A 122 -15.96 -0.87 7.67
N PHE A 123 -16.48 -0.94 6.45
CA PHE A 123 -17.63 -1.80 6.13
C PHE A 123 -17.28 -3.30 6.08
N TYR A 124 -16.15 -3.64 5.46
CA TYR A 124 -15.75 -5.04 5.24
C TYR A 124 -14.60 -5.46 6.16
N GLY A 125 -13.52 -4.67 6.15
CA GLY A 125 -12.26 -4.98 6.84
C GLY A 125 -12.41 -5.12 8.35
N SER A 126 -13.12 -4.22 9.03
CA SER A 126 -13.32 -4.29 10.49
C SER A 126 -13.98 -5.60 10.93
N LYS A 127 -14.99 -6.07 10.19
CA LYS A 127 -15.75 -7.27 10.53
C LYS A 127 -15.05 -8.59 10.17
N HIS A 128 -14.07 -8.55 9.25
CA HIS A 128 -13.43 -9.73 8.68
C HIS A 128 -11.91 -9.81 8.91
N SER A 129 -11.31 -8.78 9.53
CA SER A 129 -9.88 -8.74 9.84
C SER A 129 -9.51 -9.90 10.77
N SER A 130 -8.61 -10.76 10.30
CA SER A 130 -8.10 -11.89 11.09
C SER A 130 -7.28 -11.42 12.30
N LEU A 131 -6.75 -10.19 12.27
CA LEU A 131 -5.94 -9.61 13.35
C LEU A 131 -6.76 -9.32 14.61
N GLU A 132 -8.03 -8.93 14.48
CA GLU A 132 -8.92 -8.69 15.64
C GLU A 132 -9.36 -10.01 16.30
N LYS A 133 -9.39 -11.11 15.53
CA LYS A 133 -9.65 -12.46 16.06
C LYS A 133 -8.45 -13.06 16.79
N GLU A 134 -7.22 -12.79 16.33
CA GLU A 134 -5.99 -13.20 17.03
C GLU A 134 -5.84 -12.45 18.37
N GLU A 135 -6.16 -11.15 18.42
CA GLU A 135 -6.06 -10.35 19.66
C GLU A 135 -7.10 -10.75 20.72
N GLN A 136 -8.26 -11.28 20.31
CA GLN A 136 -9.27 -11.86 21.21
C GLN A 136 -8.93 -13.27 21.72
N GLN A 137 -8.09 -14.03 21.03
CA GLN A 137 -7.65 -15.37 21.48
C GLN A 137 -6.47 -15.32 22.48
N ILE A 138 -5.80 -14.17 22.60
CA ILE A 138 -4.67 -13.95 23.52
C ILE A 138 -5.15 -13.37 24.88
N LYS A 139 -6.40 -12.91 24.98
CA LYS A 139 -7.05 -12.51 26.24
C LYS A 139 -7.86 -13.64 26.84
#